data_AF-A0A968KQ09-F1
#
_entry.id   AF-A0A968KQ09-F1
#
_cell.length_a   1.000
_cell.length_b   1.000
_cell.length_c   1.000
_cell.angle_alpha   90.00
_cell.angle_beta   90.00
_cell.angle_gamma   90.00
#
_symmetry.space_group_name_H-M   'P 1'
#
loop_
_entity.id
_entity.type
_entity.pdbx_description
1 polymer ?
#
loop_
_entity_poly.entity_id
_entity_poly.type
_entity_poly.pdbx_seq_one_letter_code
_entity_poly.pdbx_strand_id
1 'polypeptide(L)'
;SGIVLTGGTSCMAGMADLAEDVFQCPVRTGTPIGLGGLIDVVNNPMYATSTGLIQYGWKKQKTGTTRELQGRNLFDKIFSRMKDWAEEFF
;
A
#
# COMPACT_ATOMS: atom_id res chain seq x y z
N SER A 1 -6.62 -5.93 -24.43
CA SER A 1 -5.79 -5.38 -23.33
C SER A 1 -5.05 -4.16 -23.86
N GLY A 2 -4.85 -3.12 -23.05
CA GLY A 2 -4.15 -1.89 -23.45
C GLY A 2 -3.08 -1.48 -22.42
N ILE A 3 -2.26 -0.50 -22.75
CA ILE A 3 -1.12 -0.07 -21.92
C ILE A 3 -1.47 1.25 -21.22
N VAL A 4 -0.95 1.42 -20.00
CA VAL A 4 -1.02 2.68 -19.25
C VAL A 4 0.38 3.19 -18.97
N LEU A 5 0.71 4.38 -19.49
CA LEU A 5 1.97 5.06 -19.20
C LEU A 5 1.84 5.87 -17.90
N THR A 6 2.89 5.87 -17.08
CA THR A 6 2.97 6.64 -15.83
C THR A 6 4.37 7.24 -15.65
N GLY A 7 4.55 8.06 -14.62
CA GLY A 7 5.83 8.73 -14.33
C GLY A 7 6.03 10.03 -15.13
N GLY A 8 7.10 10.77 -14.82
CA GLY A 8 7.34 12.09 -15.42
C GLY A 8 7.49 12.06 -16.94
N THR A 9 8.18 11.05 -17.49
CA THR A 9 8.41 10.93 -18.94
C THR A 9 7.12 10.73 -19.74
N SER A 10 6.08 10.16 -19.12
CA SER A 10 4.76 10.01 -19.77
C SER A 10 4.03 11.34 -20.01
N CYS A 11 4.52 12.45 -19.44
CA CYS A 11 4.01 13.80 -19.68
C CYS A 11 4.64 14.48 -20.91
N MET A 12 5.66 13.86 -21.51
CA MET A 12 6.26 14.39 -22.74
C MET A 12 5.23 14.32 -23.87
N ALA A 13 5.11 15.41 -24.63
CA ALA A 13 4.20 15.48 -25.77
C ALA A 13 4.51 14.36 -26.78
N GLY A 14 3.47 13.68 -27.27
CA GLY A 14 3.60 12.58 -28.24
C GLY A 14 4.09 11.24 -27.67
N MET A 15 4.36 11.14 -26.36
CA MET A 15 4.84 9.88 -25.76
C MET A 15 3.80 8.75 -25.82
N ALA A 16 2.51 9.09 -25.65
CA ALA A 16 1.43 8.11 -25.80
C ALA A 16 1.30 7.63 -27.24
N ASP A 17 1.32 8.56 -28.20
CA ASP A 17 1.22 8.25 -29.64
C ASP A 17 2.39 7.36 -30.09
N LEU A 18 3.63 7.69 -29.69
CA LEU A 18 4.81 6.86 -29.96
C LEU A 18 4.66 5.46 -29.38
N ALA A 19 4.10 5.34 -28.17
CA ALA A 19 3.87 4.05 -27.55
C ALA A 19 2.77 3.26 -28.27
N GLU A 20 1.71 3.91 -28.76
CA GLU A 20 0.70 3.26 -29.61
C GLU A 20 1.33 2.70 -30.89
N ASP A 21 2.19 3.49 -31.56
CA ASP A 21 2.91 3.08 -32.76
C ASP A 21 3.85 1.89 -32.50
N VAL A 22 4.57 1.87 -31.37
CA VAL A 22 5.50 0.79 -31.02
C VAL A 22 4.76 -0.48 -30.60
N PHE A 23 3.73 -0.34 -29.76
CA PHE A 23 3.04 -1.49 -29.15
C PHE A 23 1.83 -1.97 -29.94
N GLN A 24 1.41 -1.26 -30.98
CA GLN A 24 0.28 -1.62 -31.85
C GLN A 24 -1.00 -1.92 -31.05
N CYS A 25 -1.21 -1.17 -29.97
CA CYS A 25 -2.36 -1.32 -29.09
C CYS A 25 -2.72 0.03 -28.43
N PRO A 26 -3.95 0.20 -27.93
CA PRO A 26 -4.34 1.44 -27.27
C PRO A 26 -3.48 1.74 -26.05
N VAL A 27 -2.90 2.95 -25.99
CA VAL A 27 -2.07 3.44 -24.90
C VAL A 27 -2.65 4.73 -24.35
N ARG A 28 -2.70 4.85 -23.02
CA ARG A 28 -3.13 6.09 -22.35
C ARG A 28 -2.18 6.48 -21.24
N THR A 29 -2.11 7.77 -20.95
CA THR A 29 -1.40 8.28 -19.77
C THR A 29 -2.28 8.17 -18.53
N GLY A 30 -1.76 7.56 -17.47
CA GLY A 30 -2.47 7.34 -16.21
C GLY A 30 -2.00 8.28 -15.10
N THR A 31 -2.95 8.79 -14.31
CA THR A 31 -2.69 9.56 -13.08
C THR A 31 -3.05 8.73 -11.84
N PRO A 32 -2.40 8.99 -10.69
CA PRO A 32 -2.72 8.25 -9.47
C PRO A 32 -4.12 8.57 -8.93
N ILE A 33 -4.77 7.55 -8.37
CA ILE A 33 -6.14 7.61 -7.85
C ILE A 33 -6.21 7.06 -6.41
N GLY A 34 -7.29 7.39 -5.69
CA GLY A 34 -7.54 6.85 -4.35
C GLY A 34 -6.81 7.58 -3.22
N LEU A 35 -6.54 8.87 -3.41
CA LEU A 35 -6.09 9.80 -2.37
C LEU A 35 -7.21 10.80 -2.08
N GLY A 36 -7.38 11.21 -0.83
CA GLY A 36 -8.31 12.26 -0.41
C GLY A 36 -7.58 13.56 -0.05
N GLY A 37 -8.26 14.69 -0.21
CA GLY A 37 -7.73 16.02 0.14
C GLY A 37 -6.80 16.59 -0.93
N LEU A 38 -5.56 16.10 -1.00
CA LEU A 38 -4.48 16.68 -1.84
C LEU A 38 -4.54 16.25 -3.32
N ILE A 39 -5.74 16.05 -3.87
CA ILE A 39 -5.92 15.51 -5.23
C ILE A 39 -5.36 16.46 -6.28
N ASP A 40 -5.52 17.77 -6.09
CA ASP A 40 -5.16 18.79 -7.08
C ASP A 40 -3.66 18.85 -7.36
N VAL A 41 -2.82 18.51 -6.37
CA VAL A 41 -1.35 18.51 -6.52
C VAL A 41 -0.85 17.20 -7.11
N VAL A 42 -1.47 16.07 -6.72
CA VAL A 42 -0.98 14.73 -7.08
C VAL A 42 -1.62 14.18 -8.35
N ASN A 43 -2.57 14.90 -8.97
CA ASN A 43 -3.19 14.52 -10.24
C ASN A 43 -2.25 14.73 -11.44
N ASN A 44 -1.08 14.10 -11.36
CA ASN A 44 -0.05 14.11 -12.39
C ASN A 44 0.63 12.73 -12.41
N PRO A 45 0.89 12.15 -13.60
CA PRO A 45 1.53 10.84 -13.72
C PRO A 45 2.87 10.73 -12.99
N MET A 46 3.58 11.85 -12.80
CA MET A 46 4.84 11.92 -12.07
C MET A 46 4.76 11.39 -10.63
N TYR A 47 3.59 11.50 -9.98
CA TYR A 47 3.42 11.11 -8.59
C TYR A 47 3.03 9.65 -8.39
N ALA A 48 2.76 8.89 -9.47
CA ALA A 48 2.22 7.53 -9.43
C ALA A 48 2.95 6.58 -8.47
N THR A 49 4.29 6.62 -8.46
CA THR A 49 5.11 5.78 -7.57
C THR A 49 4.93 6.14 -6.11
N SER A 50 5.08 7.44 -5.78
CA SER A 50 4.96 7.93 -4.40
C SER A 50 3.58 7.66 -3.80
N THR A 51 2.52 7.91 -4.57
CA THR A 51 1.14 7.67 -4.16
C THR A 51 0.87 6.17 -3.99
N GLY A 52 1.44 5.33 -4.85
CA GLY A 52 1.34 3.87 -4.76
C GLY A 52 2.01 3.33 -3.48
N LEU A 53 3.18 3.86 -3.12
CA LEU A 53 3.88 3.48 -1.89
C LEU A 53 3.08 3.85 -0.64
N ILE A 54 2.50 5.06 -0.60
CA ILE A 54 1.64 5.51 0.50
C ILE A 54 0.43 4.59 0.63
N GLN A 55 -0.25 4.31 -0.49
CA GLN A 55 -1.43 3.45 -0.49
C GLN A 55 -1.09 2.00 -0.09
N TYR A 56 0.08 1.49 -0.51
CA TYR A 56 0.58 0.18 -0.12
C TYR A 56 0.84 0.11 1.39
N GLY A 57 1.53 1.09 1.96
CA GLY A 57 1.77 1.19 3.40
C GLY A 57 0.47 1.26 4.20
N TRP A 58 -0.47 2.09 3.74
CA TRP A 58 -1.78 2.23 4.38
C TRP A 58 -2.61 0.95 4.35
N LYS A 59 -2.68 0.27 3.20
CA LYS A 59 -3.34 -1.04 3.08
C LYS A 59 -2.68 -2.08 3.99
N LYS A 60 -1.34 -2.12 4.02
CA LYS A 60 -0.58 -3.04 4.88
C LYS A 60 -0.82 -2.80 6.38
N GLN A 61 -0.94 -1.54 6.82
CA GLN A 61 -1.32 -1.21 8.20
C GLN A 61 -2.74 -1.70 8.53
N LYS A 62 -3.69 -1.48 7.62
CA LYS A 62 -5.07 -1.96 7.76
C LYS A 62 -5.16 -3.49 7.82
N THR A 63 -4.40 -4.20 6.98
CA THR A 63 -4.36 -5.67 6.96
C THR A 63 -3.52 -6.26 8.10
N GLY A 64 -2.59 -5.49 8.66
CA GLY A 64 -1.68 -5.91 9.75
C GLY A 64 -2.19 -5.66 11.17
N THR A 65 -3.38 -5.10 11.33
CA THR A 65 -4.00 -4.86 12.66
C THR A 65 -5.13 -5.85 12.94
N THR A 66 -4.90 -7.13 12.62
CA THR A 66 -5.43 -8.24 13.42
C THR A 66 -4.28 -8.78 14.26
N ARG A 67 -3.66 -7.92 15.06
CA ARG A 67 -2.88 -8.32 16.23
C ARG A 67 -3.64 -7.97 17.51
N GLU A 68 -4.96 -8.00 17.45
CA GLU A 68 -5.86 -8.03 18.61
C GLU A 68 -6.21 -9.48 18.98
N LEU A 69 -5.22 -10.30 19.36
CA LEU A 69 -5.46 -11.55 20.11
C LEU A 69 -4.36 -11.81 21.16
N GLN A 70 -3.65 -10.76 21.61
CA GLN A 70 -2.60 -10.87 22.63
C GLN A 70 -2.94 -10.17 23.96
N GLY A 71 -4.20 -9.78 24.17
CA GLY A 71 -4.66 -9.33 25.50
C GLY A 71 -4.88 -10.52 26.43
N ARG A 72 -5.79 -11.44 26.08
CA ARG A 72 -6.15 -12.61 26.91
C ARG A 72 -5.00 -13.62 27.07
N ASN A 73 -4.36 -14.00 25.97
CA ASN A 73 -3.25 -14.98 25.98
C ASN A 73 -2.02 -14.54 26.79
N LEU A 74 -1.85 -13.24 27.04
CA LEU A 74 -0.70 -12.75 27.81
C LEU A 74 -0.96 -12.84 29.32
N PHE A 75 -2.17 -12.46 29.78
CA PHE A 75 -2.56 -12.61 31.18
C PHE A 75 -2.63 -14.08 31.60
N ASP A 76 -3.20 -14.96 30.76
CA ASP A 76 -3.24 -16.40 31.06
C ASP A 76 -1.84 -17.01 31.17
N LYS A 77 -0.89 -16.53 30.37
CA LYS A 77 0.51 -16.98 30.38
C LYS A 77 1.33 -16.41 31.54
N ILE A 78 0.94 -15.26 32.08
CA ILE A 78 1.53 -14.68 33.29
C ILE A 78 0.97 -15.41 34.53
N PHE A 79 -0.33 -15.68 34.57
CA PHE A 79 -0.97 -16.38 35.67
C PHE A 79 -0.50 -17.84 35.77
N SER A 80 -0.30 -18.52 34.63
CA SER A 80 0.25 -19.88 34.64
C SER A 80 1.65 -19.93 35.26
N ARG A 81 2.54 -18.99 34.89
CA ARG A 81 3.90 -18.92 35.44
C ARG A 81 3.93 -18.60 36.94
N MET A 82 3.00 -17.77 37.41
CA MET A 82 2.86 -17.47 38.84
C MET A 82 2.33 -18.67 39.62
N LYS A 83 1.44 -19.46 39.02
CA LYS A 83 0.90 -20.69 39.61
C LYS A 83 1.98 -21.78 39.73
N ASP A 84 2.73 -22.01 38.66
CA ASP A 84 3.83 -22.98 38.64
C ASP A 84 4.89 -22.65 39.71
N TRP A 85 5.20 -21.36 39.90
CA TRP A 85 6.12 -20.90 40.94
C TRP A 85 5.58 -21.14 42.35
N ALA A 86 4.27 -20.96 42.58
CA ALA A 86 3.69 -21.17 43.90
C ALA A 86 3.63 -22.66 44.29
N GLU A 87 3.45 -23.56 43.33
CA GLU A 87 3.50 -25.03 43.55
C GLU A 87 4.93 -25.55 43.80
N GLU A 88 5.96 -24.79 43.44
CA GLU A 88 7.37 -25.16 43.67
C GLU A 88 7.87 -24.71 45.05
N PHE A 89 7.30 -23.65 45.63
CA PHE A 89 7.75 -23.08 46.91
C PHE A 89 6.93 -23.52 48.14
N PHE A 90 5.76 -24.14 47.95
CA PHE A 90 4.89 -24.69 49.00
C PHE A 90 4.70 -26.19 48.82
#